data_AF-A0A2W6TJV0-F1
#
_entry.id   AF-A0A2W6TJV0-F1
#
_cell.length_a   1.000
_cell.length_b   1.000
_cell.length_c   1.000
_cell.angle_alpha   90.00
_cell.angle_beta   90.00
_cell.angle_gamma   90.00
#
_symmetry.space_group_name_H-M   'P 1'
#
loop_
_entity.id
_entity.type
_entity.pdbx_description
1 polymer ?
#
loop_
_entity_poly.entity_id
_entity_poly.type
_entity_poly.pdbx_seq_one_letter_code
_entity_poly.pdbx_strand_id
1 'polypeptide(L)'
;MITLSLYAQKASIKDIYPDLKKKSQIDKSDKTIYNLLTTFYEKNLQADQEEMAPEDIQQIEKLVSDPNTKNLHILMLFLMYQQHISKTAAVGKEPDADFQIETMNILENETKDIFGKIPAIIYIYKAEALESGHKKDESQNTILQGLKEYPDSIPLKVYSYLNTKDNTIKDDLIKNHSKHWMVQQFEIK
;
A
#
# COMPACT_ATOMS: atom_id res chain seq x y z
N MET A 1 -18.69 -2.58 13.41
CA MET A 1 -18.96 -2.71 11.96
C MET A 1 -19.80 -1.53 11.41
N ILE A 2 -19.53 -0.27 11.81
CA ILE A 2 -20.40 0.90 11.47
C ILE A 2 -19.62 2.05 10.79
N THR A 3 -18.30 2.04 10.73
CA THR A 3 -17.52 3.19 10.22
C THR A 3 -17.32 3.20 8.70
N LEU A 4 -17.03 2.07 8.06
CA LEU A 4 -16.72 2.04 6.62
C LEU A 4 -17.96 2.22 5.72
N SER A 5 -19.14 1.76 6.14
CA SER A 5 -20.39 1.90 5.38
C SER A 5 -20.90 3.34 5.31
N LEU A 6 -20.62 4.17 6.31
CA LEU A 6 -20.96 5.60 6.32
C LEU A 6 -20.13 6.40 5.30
N TYR A 7 -18.92 5.95 4.98
CA TYR A 7 -18.06 6.61 4.00
C TYR A 7 -18.38 6.20 2.55
N ALA A 8 -19.19 5.15 2.34
CA ALA A 8 -19.67 4.76 1.01
C ALA A 8 -20.65 5.78 0.39
N GLN A 9 -21.15 6.75 1.17
CA GLN A 9 -22.02 7.84 0.68
C GLN A 9 -21.25 9.11 0.28
N LYS A 10 -19.95 9.24 0.59
CA LYS A 10 -19.14 10.39 0.21
C LYS A 10 -18.43 10.13 -1.13
N ALA A 11 -18.42 11.12 -2.03
CA ALA A 11 -17.99 10.96 -3.41
C ALA A 11 -16.46 10.93 -3.62
N SER A 12 -15.67 11.54 -2.71
CA SER A 12 -14.21 11.59 -2.82
C SER A 12 -13.52 11.36 -1.47
N ILE A 13 -12.31 10.80 -1.52
CA ILE A 13 -11.45 10.65 -0.35
C ILE A 13 -11.08 12.01 0.29
N LYS A 14 -11.05 13.11 -0.49
CA LYS A 14 -10.86 14.49 0.03
C LYS A 14 -11.88 14.88 1.09
N ASP A 15 -13.10 14.40 0.96
CA ASP A 15 -14.18 14.74 1.87
C ASP A 15 -14.19 13.82 3.10
N ILE A 16 -13.56 12.65 2.98
CA ILE A 16 -13.53 11.61 4.01
C ILE A 16 -12.34 11.82 4.95
N TYR A 17 -11.16 12.07 4.38
CA TYR A 17 -9.90 12.17 5.12
C TYR A 17 -9.90 13.22 6.26
N PRO A 18 -10.39 14.47 6.07
CA PRO A 18 -10.38 15.47 7.13
C PRO A 18 -11.17 15.02 8.37
N ASP A 19 -12.31 14.35 8.15
CA ASP A 19 -13.13 13.80 9.24
C ASP A 19 -12.44 12.62 9.95
N LEU A 20 -11.78 11.74 9.20
CA LEU A 20 -11.00 10.64 9.77
C LEU A 20 -9.86 11.18 10.65
N LYS A 21 -9.12 12.16 10.14
CA LYS A 21 -8.00 12.77 10.85
C LYS A 21 -8.45 13.51 12.10
N LYS A 22 -9.54 14.30 12.03
CA LYS A 22 -10.09 15.02 13.19
C LYS A 22 -10.53 14.09 14.32
N LYS A 23 -11.02 12.90 14.00
CA LYS A 23 -11.44 11.88 14.98
C LYS A 23 -10.29 11.05 15.53
N SER A 24 -9.09 11.15 14.95
CA SER A 24 -7.95 10.34 15.32
C SER A 24 -7.04 11.08 16.31
N GLN A 25 -6.52 10.34 17.27
CA GLN A 25 -5.49 10.85 18.18
C GLN A 25 -4.13 10.76 17.46
N ILE A 26 -3.50 11.89 17.14
CA ILE A 26 -2.22 11.91 16.42
C ILE A 26 -1.07 11.85 17.42
N ASP A 27 -0.13 10.92 17.20
CA ASP A 27 1.09 10.79 17.99
C ASP A 27 2.26 10.39 17.09
N LYS A 28 3.22 11.30 16.88
CA LYS A 28 4.38 11.06 16.01
C LYS A 28 5.38 10.04 16.60
N SER A 29 5.28 9.73 17.89
CA SER A 29 6.14 8.74 18.55
C SER A 29 5.56 7.32 18.49
N ASP A 30 4.24 7.19 18.31
CA ASP A 30 3.56 5.91 18.22
C ASP A 30 3.72 5.28 16.83
N LYS A 31 4.49 4.18 16.75
CA LYS A 31 4.77 3.45 15.51
C LYS A 31 3.84 2.26 15.26
N THR A 32 2.77 2.09 16.04
CA THR A 32 1.90 0.91 15.97
C THR A 32 1.34 0.70 14.57
N ILE A 33 0.78 1.76 13.96
CA ILE A 33 0.23 1.69 12.61
C ILE A 33 1.32 1.53 11.55
N TYR A 34 2.47 2.19 11.71
CA TYR A 34 3.61 2.01 10.81
C TYR A 34 4.09 0.56 10.78
N ASN A 35 4.24 -0.05 11.96
CA ASN A 35 4.66 -1.45 12.11
C ASN A 35 3.62 -2.39 11.50
N LEU A 36 2.32 -2.12 11.68
CA LEU A 36 1.27 -2.90 11.03
C LEU A 36 1.37 -2.85 9.50
N LEU A 37 1.53 -1.66 8.90
CA LEU A 37 1.72 -1.52 7.45
C LEU A 37 2.98 -2.24 6.96
N THR A 38 4.03 -2.25 7.79
CA THR A 38 5.27 -3.01 7.51
C THR A 38 5.01 -4.51 7.56
N THR A 39 4.32 -5.03 8.58
CA THR A 39 3.93 -6.45 8.65
C THR A 39 3.10 -6.86 7.44
N PHE A 40 2.16 -6.01 7.01
CA PHE A 40 1.37 -6.22 5.81
C PHE A 40 2.24 -6.34 4.56
N TYR A 41 3.20 -5.43 4.40
CA TYR A 41 4.16 -5.48 3.31
C TYR A 41 4.96 -6.79 3.32
N GLU A 42 5.57 -7.11 4.45
CA GLU A 42 6.46 -8.26 4.58
C GLU A 42 5.71 -9.57 4.27
N LYS A 43 4.51 -9.75 4.83
CA LYS A 43 3.76 -11.00 4.71
C LYS A 43 2.97 -11.19 3.42
N ASN A 44 2.53 -10.10 2.78
CA ASN A 44 1.70 -10.21 1.56
C ASN A 44 2.47 -9.95 0.28
N LEU A 45 3.45 -9.05 0.32
CA LEU A 45 4.06 -8.52 -0.89
C LEU A 45 5.52 -8.94 -1.02
N GLN A 46 6.28 -8.97 0.07
CA GLN A 46 7.71 -9.29 0.05
C GLN A 46 8.00 -10.79 0.22
N ALA A 47 7.16 -11.52 0.97
CA ALA A 47 7.32 -12.95 1.16
C ALA A 47 7.14 -13.71 -0.15
N ASP A 48 7.82 -14.87 -0.26
CA ASP A 48 7.74 -15.69 -1.47
C ASP A 48 6.29 -16.13 -1.78
N GLN A 49 5.49 -16.31 -0.73
CA GLN A 49 4.07 -16.66 -0.76
C GLN A 49 3.31 -15.80 0.25
N GLU A 50 1.98 -15.69 0.13
CA GLU A 50 1.15 -14.97 1.09
C GLU A 50 1.19 -15.66 2.48
N GLU A 51 1.63 -14.94 3.49
CA GLU A 51 1.86 -15.45 4.86
C GLU A 51 0.96 -14.77 5.91
N MET A 52 -0.12 -14.09 5.49
CA MET A 52 -1.07 -13.53 6.44
C MET A 52 -1.78 -14.61 7.23
N ALA A 53 -1.73 -14.47 8.55
CA ALA A 53 -2.36 -15.39 9.48
C ALA A 53 -3.61 -14.76 10.11
N PRO A 54 -4.55 -15.56 10.65
CA PRO A 54 -5.74 -15.04 11.33
C PRO A 54 -5.42 -14.03 12.44
N GLU A 55 -4.27 -14.18 13.10
CA GLU A 55 -3.80 -13.27 14.16
C GLU A 55 -3.52 -11.86 13.63
N ASP A 56 -3.04 -11.73 12.38
CA ASP A 56 -2.80 -10.45 11.74
C ASP A 56 -4.13 -9.71 11.49
N ILE A 57 -5.18 -10.45 11.12
CA ILE A 57 -6.53 -9.92 10.94
C ILE A 57 -7.10 -9.45 12.30
N GLN A 58 -6.96 -10.27 13.34
CA GLN A 58 -7.42 -9.92 14.69
C GLN A 58 -6.72 -8.67 15.22
N GLN A 59 -5.42 -8.48 14.90
CA GLN A 59 -4.69 -7.27 15.28
C GLN A 59 -5.31 -6.01 14.66
N ILE A 60 -5.72 -6.07 13.39
CA ILE A 60 -6.40 -4.95 12.71
C ILE A 60 -7.73 -4.65 13.39
N GLU A 61 -8.54 -5.68 13.64
CA GLU A 61 -9.86 -5.53 14.27
C GLU A 61 -9.74 -4.89 15.66
N LYS A 62 -8.73 -5.31 16.42
CA LYS A 62 -8.43 -4.75 17.74
C LYS A 62 -8.07 -3.27 17.63
N LEU A 63 -7.18 -2.90 16.73
CA LEU A 63 -6.73 -1.51 16.54
C LEU A 63 -7.88 -0.61 16.07
N VAL A 64 -8.72 -1.09 15.15
CA VAL A 64 -9.88 -0.34 14.65
C VAL A 64 -10.96 -0.15 15.72
N SER A 65 -11.09 -1.10 16.65
CA SER A 65 -12.12 -1.05 17.70
C SER A 65 -11.68 -0.29 18.96
N ASP A 66 -10.37 -0.08 19.17
CA ASP A 66 -9.85 0.66 20.31
C ASP A 66 -9.90 2.19 20.07
N PRO A 67 -10.70 2.95 20.84
CA PRO A 67 -10.80 4.40 20.68
C PRO A 67 -9.51 5.15 21.04
N ASN A 68 -8.55 4.49 21.68
CA ASN A 68 -7.26 5.07 22.06
C ASN A 68 -6.15 4.82 21.03
N THR A 69 -6.42 4.04 19.98
CA THR A 69 -5.46 3.80 18.91
C THR A 69 -4.99 5.12 18.30
N LYS A 70 -3.69 5.37 18.38
CA LYS A 70 -3.06 6.55 17.77
C LYS A 70 -2.93 6.37 16.27
N ASN A 71 -2.98 7.48 15.54
CA ASN A 71 -2.80 7.55 14.09
C ASN A 71 -3.77 6.65 13.30
N LEU A 72 -4.94 6.35 13.88
CA LEU A 72 -5.92 5.43 13.32
C LEU A 72 -6.42 5.85 11.93
N HIS A 73 -6.42 7.15 11.61
CA HIS A 73 -6.78 7.66 10.29
C HIS A 73 -5.93 7.06 9.17
N ILE A 74 -4.63 6.79 9.41
CA ILE A 74 -3.75 6.15 8.42
C ILE A 74 -4.22 4.73 8.14
N LEU A 75 -4.52 3.95 9.20
CA LEU A 75 -5.02 2.58 9.05
C LEU A 75 -6.38 2.58 8.34
N MET A 76 -7.29 3.49 8.71
CA MET A 76 -8.60 3.59 8.08
C MET A 76 -8.50 3.94 6.60
N LEU A 77 -7.64 4.89 6.22
CA LEU A 77 -7.37 5.21 4.81
C LEU A 77 -6.81 4.01 4.05
N PHE A 78 -5.85 3.30 4.64
CA PHE A 78 -5.26 2.11 4.03
C PHE A 78 -6.31 1.01 3.83
N LEU A 79 -7.14 0.72 4.82
CA LEU A 79 -8.21 -0.28 4.71
C LEU A 79 -9.29 0.12 3.70
N MET A 80 -9.61 1.41 3.59
CA MET A 80 -10.52 1.91 2.56
C MET A 80 -9.95 1.70 1.16
N TYR A 81 -8.65 1.95 0.97
CA TYR A 81 -7.97 1.66 -0.29
C TYR A 81 -8.00 0.17 -0.61
N GLN A 82 -7.62 -0.70 0.35
CA GLN A 82 -7.67 -2.15 0.21
C GLN A 82 -9.07 -2.64 -0.16
N GLN A 83 -10.10 -2.15 0.52
CA GLN A 83 -11.48 -2.48 0.21
C GLN A 83 -11.89 -2.03 -1.20
N HIS A 84 -11.41 -0.87 -1.64
CA HIS A 84 -11.69 -0.35 -2.98
C HIS A 84 -11.10 -1.26 -4.06
N ILE A 85 -9.80 -1.60 -3.97
CA ILE A 85 -9.14 -2.45 -4.98
C ILE A 85 -9.74 -3.86 -5.00
N SER A 86 -10.09 -4.44 -3.84
CA SER A 86 -10.69 -5.78 -3.77
C SER A 86 -12.10 -5.82 -4.37
N LYS A 87 -12.92 -4.78 -4.14
CA LYS A 87 -14.27 -4.70 -4.73
C LYS A 87 -14.19 -4.60 -6.24
N THR A 88 -13.34 -3.71 -6.75
CA THR A 88 -13.14 -3.51 -8.19
C THR A 88 -12.71 -4.80 -8.87
N ALA A 89 -11.73 -5.51 -8.30
CA ALA A 89 -11.28 -6.81 -8.80
C ALA A 89 -12.41 -7.86 -8.80
N ALA A 90 -13.20 -7.93 -7.73
CA ALA A 90 -14.29 -8.91 -7.60
C ALA A 90 -15.43 -8.73 -8.62
N VAL A 91 -15.72 -7.49 -9.04
CA VAL A 91 -16.79 -7.19 -10.00
C VAL A 91 -16.29 -6.95 -11.43
N GLY A 92 -14.98 -7.09 -11.67
CA GLY A 92 -14.35 -6.90 -12.98
C GLY A 92 -14.53 -5.50 -13.56
N LYS A 93 -14.76 -4.49 -12.71
CA LYS A 93 -14.89 -3.09 -13.15
C LYS A 93 -13.51 -2.45 -13.28
N GLU A 94 -13.43 -1.39 -14.07
CA GLU A 94 -12.21 -0.58 -14.10
C GLU A 94 -11.97 0.09 -12.74
N PRO A 95 -10.72 0.13 -12.27
CA PRO A 95 -10.33 0.89 -11.09
C PRO A 95 -10.68 2.37 -11.20
N ASP A 96 -11.19 2.97 -10.11
CA ASP A 96 -11.27 4.43 -10.00
C ASP A 96 -9.87 4.96 -9.71
N ALA A 97 -9.11 5.21 -10.78
CA ALA A 97 -7.72 5.62 -10.69
C ALA A 97 -7.56 6.95 -9.93
N ASP A 98 -8.50 7.89 -10.08
CA ASP A 98 -8.46 9.17 -9.38
C ASP A 98 -8.59 8.98 -7.86
N PHE A 99 -9.55 8.15 -7.42
CA PHE A 99 -9.68 7.79 -6.01
C PHE A 99 -8.41 7.13 -5.47
N GLN A 100 -7.82 6.20 -6.24
CA GLN A 100 -6.64 5.45 -5.82
C GLN A 100 -5.39 6.31 -5.71
N ILE A 101 -5.09 7.08 -6.76
CA ILE A 101 -3.95 7.99 -6.80
C ILE A 101 -4.05 9.00 -5.67
N GLU A 102 -5.25 9.53 -5.46
CA GLU A 102 -5.46 10.50 -4.41
C GLU A 102 -5.26 9.90 -3.01
N THR A 103 -5.88 8.75 -2.75
CA THR A 103 -5.75 8.06 -1.46
C THR A 103 -4.28 7.75 -1.14
N MET A 104 -3.51 7.32 -2.15
CA MET A 104 -2.08 7.07 -2.02
C MET A 104 -1.25 8.32 -1.77
N ASN A 105 -1.56 9.44 -2.42
CA ASN A 105 -0.90 10.72 -2.13
C ASN A 105 -1.17 11.19 -0.69
N ILE A 106 -2.39 10.99 -0.17
CA ILE A 106 -2.71 11.31 1.22
C ILE A 106 -1.93 10.39 2.17
N LEU A 107 -1.92 9.08 1.93
CA LEU A 107 -1.20 8.11 2.75
C LEU A 107 0.31 8.35 2.77
N GLU A 108 0.92 8.64 1.62
CA GLU A 108 2.33 9.01 1.52
C GLU A 108 2.64 10.24 2.38
N ASN A 109 1.86 11.32 2.22
CA ASN A 109 2.08 12.55 2.96
C ASN A 109 1.89 12.37 4.48
N GLU A 110 0.83 11.66 4.89
CA GLU A 110 0.55 11.41 6.31
C GLU A 110 1.61 10.54 6.97
N THR A 111 2.01 9.45 6.31
CA THR A 111 3.04 8.56 6.87
C THR A 111 4.40 9.25 6.94
N LYS A 112 4.75 10.07 5.94
CA LYS A 112 5.96 10.89 5.98
C LYS A 112 5.92 11.94 7.09
N ASP A 113 4.83 12.67 7.27
CA ASP A 113 4.73 13.70 8.30
C ASP A 113 4.73 13.13 9.73
N ILE A 114 4.02 12.02 9.95
CA ILE A 114 3.84 11.44 11.28
C ILE A 114 5.02 10.55 11.66
N PHE A 115 5.48 9.68 10.77
CA PHE A 115 6.52 8.70 11.08
C PHE A 115 7.92 9.10 10.58
N GLY A 116 8.03 10.17 9.78
CA GLY A 116 9.28 10.57 9.15
C GLY A 116 9.73 9.66 8.00
N LYS A 117 8.96 8.60 7.69
CA LYS A 117 9.28 7.60 6.67
C LYS A 117 8.01 7.04 6.04
N ILE A 118 8.07 6.78 4.73
CA ILE A 118 6.97 6.19 3.96
C ILE A 118 7.16 4.66 3.96
N PRO A 119 6.20 3.85 4.46
CA PRO A 119 6.19 2.40 4.32
C PRO A 119 6.35 1.91 2.88
N ALA A 120 7.07 0.80 2.65
CA ALA A 120 7.30 0.24 1.31
C ALA A 120 6.01 -0.05 0.53
N ILE A 121 4.99 -0.58 1.22
CA ILE A 121 3.67 -0.88 0.65
C ILE A 121 2.99 0.34 0.02
N ILE A 122 3.25 1.56 0.51
CA ILE A 122 2.69 2.78 -0.09
C ILE A 122 3.36 3.09 -1.42
N TYR A 123 4.67 2.87 -1.57
CA TYR A 123 5.33 3.04 -2.88
C TYR A 123 4.77 2.09 -3.94
N ILE A 124 4.51 0.85 -3.54
CA ILE A 124 3.99 -0.20 -4.41
C ILE A 124 2.58 0.16 -4.89
N TYR A 125 1.64 0.36 -3.96
CA TYR A 125 0.26 0.70 -4.33
C TYR A 125 0.11 2.05 -4.99
N LYS A 126 0.98 3.03 -4.67
CA LYS A 126 1.01 4.30 -5.39
C LYS A 126 1.44 4.09 -6.85
N ALA A 127 2.47 3.29 -7.11
CA ALA A 127 2.89 2.98 -8.47
C ALA A 127 1.77 2.28 -9.26
N GLU A 128 1.12 1.27 -8.67
CA GLU A 128 -0.03 0.59 -9.27
C GLU A 128 -1.19 1.54 -9.57
N ALA A 129 -1.54 2.41 -8.62
CA ALA A 129 -2.57 3.43 -8.82
C ALA A 129 -2.24 4.36 -9.98
N LEU A 130 -0.99 4.82 -10.08
CA LEU A 130 -0.52 5.69 -11.16
C LEU A 130 -0.54 4.98 -12.52
N GLU A 131 -0.14 3.71 -12.59
CA GLU A 131 -0.28 2.89 -13.81
C GLU A 131 -1.75 2.77 -14.23
N SER A 132 -2.64 2.51 -13.28
CA SER A 132 -4.09 2.40 -13.55
C SER A 132 -4.69 3.70 -14.10
N GLY A 133 -4.11 4.85 -13.74
CA GLY A 133 -4.47 6.18 -14.27
C GLY A 133 -3.66 6.61 -15.49
N HIS A 134 -2.92 5.70 -16.13
CA HIS A 134 -2.05 5.98 -17.29
C HIS A 134 -0.95 7.03 -17.04
N LYS A 135 -0.53 7.21 -15.79
CA LYS A 135 0.53 8.15 -15.36
C LYS A 135 1.89 7.46 -15.26
N LYS A 136 2.35 6.90 -16.37
CA LYS A 136 3.54 6.04 -16.43
C LYS A 136 4.81 6.68 -15.87
N ASP A 137 5.09 7.94 -16.21
CA ASP A 137 6.30 8.62 -15.75
C ASP A 137 6.29 8.84 -14.22
N GLU A 138 5.13 9.18 -13.65
CA GLU A 138 4.95 9.34 -12.20
C GLU A 138 5.10 8.00 -11.47
N SER A 139 4.54 6.93 -12.05
CA SER A 139 4.69 5.56 -11.54
C SER A 139 6.16 5.15 -11.51
N GLN A 140 6.90 5.33 -12.61
CA GLN A 140 8.32 5.02 -12.68
C GLN A 140 9.14 5.79 -11.66
N ASN A 141 8.88 7.08 -11.49
CA ASN A 141 9.54 7.90 -10.47
C ASN A 141 9.24 7.40 -9.05
N THR A 142 7.99 6.99 -8.80
CA THR A 142 7.57 6.40 -7.52
C THR A 142 8.33 5.09 -7.23
N ILE A 143 8.48 4.22 -8.22
CA ILE A 143 9.24 2.96 -8.10
C ILE A 143 10.72 3.25 -7.81
N LEU A 144 11.34 4.18 -8.56
CA LEU A 144 12.73 4.55 -8.36
C LEU A 144 12.98 5.16 -6.98
N GLN A 145 12.06 5.98 -6.49
CA GLN A 145 12.15 6.52 -5.13
C GLN A 145 11.99 5.40 -4.09
N GLY A 146 11.03 4.49 -4.28
CA GLY A 146 10.85 3.33 -3.42
C GLY A 146 12.11 2.47 -3.34
N LEU A 147 12.78 2.20 -4.47
CA LEU A 147 14.02 1.41 -4.50
C LEU A 147 15.22 2.11 -3.84
N LYS A 148 15.24 3.46 -3.80
CA LYS A 148 16.26 4.19 -3.02
C LYS A 148 16.10 3.96 -1.52
N GLU A 149 14.85 3.87 -1.05
CA GLU A 149 14.52 3.68 0.37
C GLU A 149 14.50 2.20 0.80
N TYR A 150 14.15 1.31 -0.14
CA TYR A 150 13.97 -0.13 0.05
C TYR A 150 14.64 -0.90 -1.10
N PRO A 151 15.98 -0.92 -1.18
CA PRO A 151 16.71 -1.53 -2.29
C PRO A 151 16.48 -3.05 -2.42
N ASP A 152 16.07 -3.72 -1.34
CA ASP A 152 15.81 -5.16 -1.32
C ASP A 152 14.33 -5.53 -1.56
N SER A 153 13.49 -4.54 -1.87
CA SER A 153 12.08 -4.78 -2.17
C SER A 153 11.91 -5.56 -3.47
N ILE A 154 11.44 -6.80 -3.36
CA ILE A 154 11.21 -7.66 -4.52
C ILE A 154 10.11 -7.08 -5.42
N PRO A 155 8.95 -6.62 -4.90
CA PRO A 155 7.93 -5.99 -5.74
C PRO A 155 8.43 -4.78 -6.53
N LEU A 156 9.19 -3.89 -5.87
CA LEU A 156 9.71 -2.71 -6.54
C LEU A 156 10.76 -3.06 -7.60
N LYS A 157 11.62 -4.06 -7.35
CA LYS A 157 12.55 -4.60 -8.36
C LYS A 157 11.79 -5.18 -9.55
N VAL A 158 10.74 -5.97 -9.30
CA VAL A 158 9.87 -6.54 -10.36
C VAL A 158 9.29 -5.41 -11.21
N TYR A 159 8.65 -4.41 -10.61
CA TYR A 159 8.08 -3.29 -11.39
C TYR A 159 9.13 -2.46 -12.12
N SER A 160 10.31 -2.26 -11.52
CA SER A 160 11.41 -1.58 -12.18
C SER A 160 11.89 -2.36 -13.40
N TYR A 161 12.05 -3.68 -13.31
CA TYR A 161 12.38 -4.54 -14.46
C TYR A 161 11.30 -4.52 -15.53
N LEU A 162 10.01 -4.62 -15.17
CA LEU A 162 8.92 -4.58 -16.15
C LEU A 162 8.93 -3.28 -16.97
N ASN A 163 9.32 -2.16 -16.36
CA ASN A 163 9.43 -0.85 -16.98
C ASN A 163 10.70 -0.66 -17.82
N THR A 164 11.85 -1.06 -17.29
CA THR A 164 13.18 -0.72 -17.87
C THR A 164 13.79 -1.82 -18.71
N LYS A 165 13.40 -3.08 -18.46
CA LYS A 165 14.04 -4.29 -18.98
C LYS A 165 15.53 -4.39 -18.63
N ASP A 166 15.95 -3.83 -17.48
CA ASP A 166 17.32 -3.93 -16.99
C ASP A 166 17.69 -5.37 -16.62
N ASN A 167 18.67 -5.94 -17.32
CA ASN A 167 19.14 -7.31 -17.10
C ASN A 167 19.80 -7.49 -15.72
N THR A 168 20.36 -6.44 -15.13
CA THR A 168 20.97 -6.53 -13.79
C THR A 168 19.91 -6.84 -12.74
N ILE A 169 18.76 -6.16 -12.82
CA ILE A 169 17.61 -6.40 -11.93
C ILE A 169 17.01 -7.77 -12.21
N LYS A 170 16.90 -8.14 -13.49
CA LYS A 170 16.42 -9.45 -13.91
C LYS A 170 17.26 -10.59 -13.31
N ASP A 171 18.58 -10.51 -13.45
CA ASP A 171 19.51 -11.53 -12.99
C ASP A 171 19.47 -11.67 -11.46
N ASP A 172 19.35 -10.55 -10.74
CA ASP A 172 19.15 -10.55 -9.29
C ASP A 172 17.84 -11.25 -8.89
N LEU A 173 16.72 -10.89 -9.54
CA LEU A 173 15.41 -11.50 -9.27
C LEU A 173 15.41 -13.02 -9.54
N ILE A 174 16.01 -13.48 -10.63
CA ILE A 174 16.06 -14.91 -10.96
C ILE A 174 16.98 -15.66 -9.99
N LYS A 175 18.15 -15.09 -9.68
CA LYS A 175 19.15 -15.75 -8.84
C LYS A 175 18.70 -15.84 -7.38
N ASN A 176 18.09 -14.78 -6.86
CA ASN A 176 17.84 -14.63 -5.43
C ASN A 176 16.35 -14.78 -5.06
N HIS A 177 15.43 -14.60 -6.00
CA HIS A 177 13.99 -14.49 -5.74
C HIS A 177 13.11 -15.28 -6.73
N SER A 178 13.64 -16.31 -7.41
CA SER A 178 12.91 -17.10 -8.42
C SER A 178 11.64 -17.80 -7.90
N LYS A 179 11.52 -18.00 -6.58
CA LYS A 179 10.34 -18.59 -5.94
C LYS A 179 9.26 -17.57 -5.60
N HIS A 180 9.59 -16.28 -5.63
CA HIS A 180 8.67 -15.23 -5.25
C HIS A 180 7.49 -15.15 -6.21
N TRP A 181 6.27 -15.06 -5.67
CA TRP A 181 5.03 -15.10 -6.44
C TRP A 181 5.00 -14.09 -7.60
N MET A 182 5.48 -12.85 -7.40
CA MET A 182 5.54 -11.86 -8.50
C MET A 182 6.50 -12.27 -9.62
N VAL A 183 7.67 -12.82 -9.29
CA VAL A 183 8.66 -13.26 -10.29
C VAL A 183 8.06 -14.36 -11.16
N GLN A 184 7.29 -15.26 -10.54
CA GLN A 184 6.55 -16.32 -11.23
C GLN A 184 5.38 -15.79 -12.04
N GLN A 185 4.55 -14.92 -11.45
CA GLN A 185 3.35 -14.34 -12.08
C GLN A 185 3.70 -13.57 -13.36
N PHE A 186 4.79 -12.80 -13.33
CA PHE A 186 5.25 -12.02 -14.49
C PHE A 186 6.23 -12.79 -15.39
N GLU A 187 6.41 -14.09 -15.15
CA GLU A 187 7.25 -14.99 -15.95
C GLU A 187 8.67 -14.46 -16.19
N ILE A 188 9.30 -13.87 -15.17
CA ILE A 188 10.66 -13.34 -15.26
C ILE A 188 11.64 -14.51 -15.26
N LYS A 189 12.19 -14.83 -16.44
CA LYS A 189 13.08 -15.98 -16.72
C LYS A 189 14.26 -15.55 -17.58
#